data_AF-A0A1V8Y511-F1
#
_entry.id   AF-A0A1V8Y511-F1
#
_cell.length_a   1.000
_cell.length_b   1.000
_cell.length_c   1.000
_cell.angle_alpha   90.00
_cell.angle_beta   90.00
_cell.angle_gamma   90.00
#
_symmetry.space_group_name_H-M   'P 1'
#
loop_
_entity.id
_entity.type
_entity.pdbx_description
1 polymer ?
#
loop_
_entity_poly.entity_id
_entity_poly.type
_entity_poly.pdbx_seq_one_letter_code
_entity_poly.pdbx_strand_id
1 'polypeptide(L)'
;MNYTQQELTDLCPKDVAKFIDDEVLPEYADGLNTAENVAGFMIDDAIVRLRILAIDCTAYYKLYAKVVLIDPYIALSQNRKILVAYIQTVFDNWHEEREVGK
;
A
#
# COMPACT_ATOMS: atom_id res chain seq x y z
N MET A 1 -7.94 -21.32 -4.84
CA MET A 1 -7.98 -21.37 -3.36
C MET A 1 -8.59 -20.07 -2.87
N ASN A 2 -9.57 -20.14 -1.98
CA ASN A 2 -10.08 -18.97 -1.28
C ASN A 2 -9.27 -18.81 -0.01
N TYR A 3 -8.38 -17.84 0.02
CA TYR A 3 -7.64 -17.46 1.23
C TYR A 3 -8.56 -16.65 2.15
N THR A 4 -8.41 -16.83 3.45
CA THR A 4 -8.96 -15.95 4.48
C THR A 4 -8.26 -14.60 4.46
N GLN A 5 -8.85 -13.59 5.12
CA GLN A 5 -8.25 -12.25 5.21
C GLN A 5 -6.88 -12.29 5.91
N GLN A 6 -6.75 -13.04 7.01
CA GLN A 6 -5.47 -13.19 7.72
C GLN A 6 -4.41 -13.87 6.84
N GLU A 7 -4.77 -14.93 6.13
CA GLU A 7 -3.83 -15.60 5.20
C GLU A 7 -3.39 -14.68 4.07
N LEU A 8 -4.26 -13.77 3.59
CA LEU A 8 -3.87 -12.77 2.61
C LEU A 8 -2.93 -11.73 3.22
N THR A 9 -3.20 -11.26 4.43
CA THR A 9 -2.34 -10.33 5.17
C THR A 9 -0.94 -10.90 5.36
N ASP A 10 -0.82 -12.17 5.74
CA ASP A 10 0.45 -12.86 5.98
C ASP A 10 1.28 -13.06 4.68
N LEU A 11 0.64 -12.98 3.51
CA LEU A 11 1.31 -13.04 2.21
C LEU A 11 1.88 -11.68 1.77
N CYS A 12 1.63 -10.60 2.50
CA CYS A 12 2.19 -9.29 2.17
C CYS A 12 3.72 -9.30 2.30
N PRO A 13 4.48 -8.94 1.24
CA PRO A 13 5.93 -8.87 1.33
C PRO A 13 6.37 -7.87 2.39
N LYS A 14 7.41 -8.22 3.15
CA LYS A 14 7.91 -7.39 4.25
C LYS A 14 8.22 -5.95 3.85
N ASP A 15 8.80 -5.74 2.67
CA ASP A 15 9.13 -4.38 2.21
C ASP A 15 7.89 -3.58 1.83
N VAL A 16 6.83 -4.24 1.35
CA VAL A 16 5.54 -3.61 1.05
C VAL A 16 4.80 -3.27 2.33
N ALA A 17 4.72 -4.22 3.27
CA ALA A 17 4.19 -4.02 4.61
C ALA A 17 4.88 -2.84 5.32
N LYS A 18 6.21 -2.83 5.35
CA LYS A 18 7.00 -1.76 5.95
C LYS A 18 6.73 -0.39 5.29
N PHE A 19 6.65 -0.34 3.96
CA PHE A 19 6.32 0.90 3.27
C PHE A 19 4.92 1.42 3.65
N ILE A 20 3.95 0.52 3.78
CA ILE A 20 2.60 0.88 4.23
C ILE A 20 2.65 1.45 5.65
N ASP A 21 3.29 0.74 6.57
CA ASP A 21 3.29 1.08 7.99
C ASP A 21 4.08 2.38 8.29
N ASP A 22 5.24 2.55 7.64
CA ASP A 22 6.17 3.64 7.94
C ASP A 22 5.84 4.94 7.16
N GLU A 23 5.28 4.83 5.95
CA GLU A 23 5.11 5.98 5.04
C GLU A 23 3.63 6.25 4.72
N VAL A 24 2.83 5.21 4.43
CA VAL A 24 1.44 5.39 3.96
C VAL A 24 0.47 5.65 5.11
N LEU A 25 0.41 4.78 6.12
CA LEU A 25 -0.56 4.96 7.22
C LEU A 25 -0.37 6.30 7.94
N PRO A 26 0.85 6.76 8.27
CA PRO A 26 1.02 8.06 8.93
C PRO A 26 0.50 9.26 8.11
N GLU A 27 0.56 9.16 6.77
CA GLU A 27 0.09 10.20 5.86
C GLU A 27 -1.43 10.12 5.64
N TYR A 28 -1.99 8.92 5.49
CA TYR A 28 -3.35 8.74 5.00
C TYR A 28 -4.37 8.27 6.04
N ALA A 29 -3.96 7.65 7.15
CA ALA A 29 -4.87 7.22 8.22
C ALA A 29 -5.25 8.37 9.17
N ASP A 30 -5.51 9.56 8.64
CA ASP A 30 -5.76 10.80 9.39
C ASP A 30 -7.11 10.87 10.14
N GLY A 31 -7.92 9.81 10.06
CA GLY A 31 -9.28 9.75 10.61
C GLY A 31 -10.38 10.20 9.64
N LEU A 32 -10.03 10.60 8.42
CA LEU A 32 -10.97 10.97 7.36
C LEU A 32 -11.03 9.90 6.26
N ASN A 33 -9.94 9.17 6.03
CA ASN A 33 -9.90 8.10 5.05
C ASN A 33 -10.36 6.76 5.61
N THR A 34 -10.82 5.88 4.72
CA THR A 34 -11.06 4.46 5.00
C THR A 34 -9.90 3.62 4.49
N ALA A 35 -9.72 2.41 5.03
CA ALA A 35 -8.74 1.44 4.51
C ALA A 35 -8.89 1.20 2.99
N GLU A 36 -10.12 1.17 2.49
CA GLU A 36 -10.42 1.04 1.05
C GLU A 36 -9.91 2.23 0.24
N ASN A 37 -10.12 3.46 0.74
CA ASN A 37 -9.60 4.67 0.09
C ASN A 37 -8.07 4.66 0.07
N VAL A 38 -7.42 4.33 1.18
CA VAL A 38 -5.95 4.25 1.26
C VAL A 38 -5.40 3.24 0.26
N ALA A 39 -5.98 2.04 0.20
CA ALA A 39 -5.58 1.02 -0.76
C ALA A 39 -5.81 1.46 -2.22
N GLY A 40 -6.94 2.11 -2.48
CA GLY A 40 -7.28 2.67 -3.78
C GLY A 40 -6.26 3.71 -4.25
N PHE A 41 -5.92 4.66 -3.39
CA PHE A 41 -4.91 5.69 -3.67
C PHE A 41 -3.56 5.04 -4.01
N MET A 42 -3.08 4.11 -3.20
CA MET A 42 -1.81 3.42 -3.48
C MET A 42 -1.80 2.72 -4.85
N ILE A 43 -2.90 2.07 -5.22
CA ILE A 43 -3.02 1.36 -6.50
C ILE A 43 -2.98 2.34 -7.67
N ASP A 44 -3.75 3.41 -7.60
CA ASP A 44 -3.83 4.41 -8.67
C ASP A 44 -2.48 5.13 -8.84
N ASP A 45 -1.85 5.50 -7.73
CA ASP A 45 -0.53 6.13 -7.71
C ASP A 45 0.55 5.25 -8.34
N ALA A 46 0.59 3.96 -7.98
CA ALA A 46 1.52 3.01 -8.55
C ALA A 46 1.31 2.88 -10.07
N ILE A 47 0.05 2.81 -10.53
CA ILE A 47 -0.26 2.74 -11.97
C ILE A 47 0.20 4.01 -12.69
N VAL A 48 -0.02 5.19 -12.12
CA VAL A 48 0.43 6.46 -12.69
C VAL A 48 1.95 6.49 -12.80
N ARG A 49 2.67 6.16 -11.73
CA ARG A 49 4.13 6.15 -11.74
C ARG A 49 4.70 5.13 -12.72
N LEU A 50 4.07 3.96 -12.87
CA LEU A 50 4.51 2.96 -13.86
C LEU A 50 4.27 3.39 -15.31
N ARG A 51 3.27 4.22 -15.58
CA ARG A 51 3.14 4.86 -16.90
C ARG A 51 4.30 5.79 -17.17
N ILE A 52 4.80 6.52 -16.16
CA ILE A 52 6.01 7.33 -16.28
C ILE A 52 7.22 6.43 -16.57
N LEU A 53 7.38 5.31 -15.85
CA LEU A 53 8.45 4.33 -16.11
C LEU A 53 8.46 3.85 -17.56
N ALA A 54 7.28 3.58 -18.14
CA ALA A 54 7.15 3.13 -19.52
C ALA A 54 7.51 4.22 -20.56
N ILE A 55 7.41 5.50 -20.20
CA ILE A 55 7.72 6.64 -21.07
C ILE A 55 9.18 7.07 -20.90
N ASP A 56 9.63 7.23 -19.66
CA ASP A 56 10.97 7.69 -19.30
C ASP A 56 11.43 6.99 -18.01
N CYS A 57 12.22 5.93 -18.19
CA CYS A 57 12.77 5.19 -17.06
C CYS A 57 13.72 6.03 -16.22
N THR A 58 14.49 6.95 -16.81
CA THR A 58 15.45 7.77 -16.07
C THR A 58 14.72 8.74 -15.14
N ALA A 59 13.68 9.40 -15.64
CA ALA A 59 12.84 10.27 -14.82
C ALA A 59 12.15 9.49 -13.70
N TYR A 60 11.62 8.29 -14.01
CA TYR A 60 11.02 7.42 -13.00
C TYR A 60 12.00 7.08 -11.88
N TYR A 61 13.16 6.51 -12.19
CA TYR A 61 14.12 6.11 -11.15
C TYR A 61 14.65 7.33 -10.39
N LYS A 62 14.79 8.49 -11.02
CA LYS A 62 15.21 9.72 -10.34
C LYS A 62 14.21 10.21 -9.30
N LEU A 63 12.92 10.09 -9.57
CA LEU A 63 11.85 10.60 -8.70
C LEU A 63 11.33 9.55 -7.71
N TYR A 64 11.33 8.28 -8.10
CA TYR A 64 10.59 7.22 -7.43
C TYR A 64 11.46 6.00 -7.07
N ALA A 65 12.79 6.16 -6.99
CA ALA A 65 13.72 5.08 -6.60
C ALA A 65 13.28 4.34 -5.32
N LYS A 66 12.72 5.05 -4.34
CA LYS A 66 12.28 4.46 -3.06
C LYS A 66 11.15 3.43 -3.20
N VAL A 67 10.32 3.56 -4.24
CA VAL A 67 9.12 2.73 -4.45
C VAL A 67 9.25 1.81 -5.66
N VAL A 68 10.46 1.70 -6.23
CA VAL A 68 10.68 0.97 -7.49
C VAL A 68 10.35 -0.52 -7.44
N LEU A 69 10.43 -1.13 -6.25
CA LEU A 69 10.04 -2.52 -6.05
C LEU A 69 8.56 -2.65 -5.62
N ILE A 70 8.00 -1.57 -5.07
CA ILE A 70 6.64 -1.51 -4.57
C ILE A 70 5.66 -1.31 -5.73
N ASP A 71 5.92 -0.36 -6.63
CA ASP A 71 5.01 -0.05 -7.73
C ASP A 71 4.73 -1.29 -8.62
N PRO A 72 5.74 -2.04 -9.10
CA PRO A 72 5.49 -3.24 -9.90
C PRO A 72 4.73 -4.32 -9.14
N TYR A 73 4.98 -4.46 -7.82
CA TYR A 73 4.25 -5.40 -6.98
C TYR A 73 2.76 -5.05 -6.93
N ILE A 74 2.43 -3.79 -6.66
CA ILE A 74 1.05 -3.28 -6.57
C ILE A 74 0.33 -3.34 -7.94
N ALA A 75 1.07 -3.16 -9.04
CA ALA A 75 0.50 -3.20 -10.37
C ALA A 75 -0.15 -4.55 -10.73
N LEU A 76 0.33 -5.65 -10.15
CA LEU A 76 -0.20 -6.97 -10.40
C LEU A 76 -1.55 -7.14 -9.70
N SER A 77 -2.59 -7.42 -10.49
CA SER A 77 -3.97 -7.52 -9.99
C SER A 77 -4.16 -8.54 -8.87
N GLN A 78 -3.37 -9.62 -8.86
CA GLN A 78 -3.39 -10.64 -7.81
C GLN A 78 -2.85 -10.09 -6.47
N ASN A 79 -1.79 -9.28 -6.53
CA ASN A 79 -1.13 -8.71 -5.37
C ASN A 79 -1.95 -7.59 -4.72
N ARG A 80 -2.83 -6.93 -5.49
CA ARG A 80 -3.74 -5.91 -4.94
C ARG A 80 -4.67 -6.46 -3.88
N LYS A 81 -5.07 -7.74 -3.97
CA LYS A 81 -5.89 -8.38 -2.93
C LYS A 81 -5.13 -8.56 -1.63
N ILE A 82 -3.84 -8.90 -1.72
CA ILE A 82 -2.92 -9.00 -0.58
C ILE A 82 -2.72 -7.61 0.04
N LEU A 83 -2.49 -6.60 -0.79
CA LEU A 83 -2.35 -5.21 -0.35
C LEU A 83 -3.59 -4.72 0.42
N VAL A 84 -4.78 -4.91 -0.16
CA VAL A 84 -6.04 -4.50 0.47
C VAL A 84 -6.26 -5.22 1.80
N ALA A 85 -6.05 -6.55 1.84
CA ALA A 85 -6.19 -7.31 3.07
C ALA A 85 -5.23 -6.83 4.16
N TYR A 86 -3.96 -6.58 3.80
CA TYR A 86 -2.96 -6.06 4.74
C TYR A 86 -3.38 -4.71 5.30
N ILE A 87 -3.69 -3.74 4.42
CA ILE A 87 -4.12 -2.39 4.81
C ILE A 87 -5.36 -2.46 5.71
N GLN A 88 -6.36 -3.25 5.35
CA GLN A 88 -7.55 -3.43 6.20
C GLN A 88 -7.18 -3.89 7.61
N THR A 89 -6.32 -4.91 7.73
CA THR A 89 -5.89 -5.44 9.03
C THR A 89 -5.12 -4.41 9.86
N VAL A 90 -4.17 -3.68 9.27
CA VAL A 90 -3.34 -2.72 10.02
C VAL A 90 -4.04 -1.39 10.28
N PHE A 91 -4.92 -0.97 9.38
CA PHE A 91 -5.65 0.30 9.50
C PHE A 91 -6.63 0.28 10.67
N ASP A 92 -7.30 -0.85 10.89
CA ASP A 92 -8.20 -1.05 12.04
C ASP A 92 -7.42 -0.89 13.36
N ASN A 93 -6.24 -1.52 13.47
CA ASN A 93 -5.37 -1.39 14.65
C ASN A 93 -4.83 0.04 14.84
N TRP A 94 -4.51 0.73 13.73
CA TRP A 94 -3.93 2.08 13.77
C TRP A 94 -4.93 3.13 14.28
N HIS A 95 -6.21 2.97 13.93
CA HIS A 95 -7.28 3.79 14.47
C HIS A 95 -7.46 3.59 15.98
N GLU A 96 -7.42 2.34 16.45
CA GLU A 96 -7.55 2.01 17.88
C GLU A 96 -6.41 2.64 18.70
N GLU A 97 -5.16 2.56 18.23
CA GLU A 97 -3.99 3.14 18.92
C GLU A 97 -4.08 4.67 19.04
N ARG A 98 -4.67 5.36 18.06
CA ARG A 98 -4.88 6.82 18.12
C ARG A 98 -5.98 7.25 19.07
N GLU A 99 -6.99 6.41 19.32
CA GLU A 99 -8.04 6.72 20.29
C GLU A 99 -7.60 6.48 21.74
N VAL A 100 -6.72 5.50 21.99
CA VAL A 100 -6.19 5.20 23.34
C VAL A 100 -5.12 6.21 23.80
N GLY A 101 -4.52 6.95 22.87
CA GLY A 101 -3.49 7.97 23.15
C GLY A 101 -4.01 9.38 23.49
N LYS A 102 -5.31 9.57 23.71
CA LYS A 102 -5.94 10.84 24.15
C LYS A 102 -6.54 10.73 25.54
#